data_AF-A0A959UJX1-F1
#
_entry.id   AF-A0A959UJX1-F1
#
_cell.length_a   1.000
_cell.length_b   1.000
_cell.length_c   1.000
_cell.angle_alpha   90.00
_cell.angle_beta   90.00
_cell.angle_gamma   90.00
#
_symmetry.space_group_name_H-M   'P 1'
#
loop_
_entity.id
_entity.type
_entity.pdbx_description
1 polymer ?
#
loop_
_entity_poly.entity_id
_entity_poly.type
_entity_poly.pdbx_seq_one_letter_code
_entity_poly.pdbx_strand_id
1 'polypeptide(L)'
;MKVITLQKTFFLVLFLAAGVFVFNACQHKPDEQLKPDNQVDPPIDTIACDSSNVTYPGTVLPILETYCLSCHSGPTPSGALDFTDYNDLAFVAESGQLLGALKHQEGFVAMPQGMPKLSQCEIDLVEIWVNDTTFITPPDTTECDTSMITFPGKVLPILQNNCIGCHGPPAFEGGLNFTDYADIAFVAQSGQLLGAIKHEAGYEPMPQNAPALTACEILTIETWINDTTFTTIDTTECDSSNVTFPGTVYPILQENCITCHSQPVPAAGLDFTDYEDLAFVAQSGQLLGAIKHLAGYTPMPENAPPLTDCEIGLIQKWVNDTTFNTGNNGIPCDPDTVYFQNDVLPLLQSSCGIAGCHDAATAEDGVVLTSYLSVMQTAGVQPFNPFDSEIYEVITENDPDDRMPPPPASALTNDQINLIYTWISQGALNNHCEQMDCDSTNVSFSQEVFPIIQNSCLGCHSGANPNGGISLTNYQQIKNQASISPGSSGSLLGAITWATGNSNMPQNGNKLSDCDIGIIRNWIEEGMPNN
;
A
#
# COMPACT_ATOMS: atom_id res chain seq x y z
N MET A 1 72.63 -37.12 12.35
CA MET A 1 72.00 -35.82 12.70
C MET A 1 71.02 -35.49 11.58
N LYS A 2 69.74 -35.29 11.94
CA LYS A 2 68.59 -34.82 11.15
C LYS A 2 68.06 -35.78 10.04
N VAL A 3 66.95 -36.55 10.16
CA VAL A 3 65.55 -36.29 10.65
C VAL A 3 64.86 -35.34 9.65
N ILE A 4 63.82 -35.64 8.84
CA ILE A 4 62.70 -36.60 8.82
C ILE A 4 62.29 -36.94 7.36
N THR A 5 61.85 -38.19 7.16
CA THR A 5 61.13 -38.78 6.03
C THR A 5 59.61 -38.68 6.26
N LEU A 6 58.76 -38.60 5.22
CA LEU A 6 57.59 -39.49 5.17
C LEU A 6 57.09 -39.78 3.74
N GLN A 7 57.10 -41.07 3.44
CA GLN A 7 56.49 -41.79 2.33
C GLN A 7 55.03 -42.16 2.69
N LYS A 8 54.11 -42.10 1.72
CA LYS A 8 53.38 -43.22 1.06
C LYS A 8 52.13 -43.83 1.75
N THR A 9 51.12 -44.03 0.88
CA THR A 9 50.19 -45.19 0.73
C THR A 9 49.19 -45.53 1.84
N PHE A 10 47.91 -45.76 1.48
CA PHE A 10 47.37 -47.14 1.33
C PHE A 10 45.94 -47.21 0.75
N PHE A 11 45.68 -48.34 0.09
CA PHE A 11 44.48 -48.89 -0.56
C PHE A 11 43.29 -49.21 0.37
N LEU A 12 42.04 -49.18 -0.15
CA LEU A 12 40.98 -50.22 -0.02
C LEU A 12 39.74 -49.81 -0.86
N VAL A 13 39.39 -50.39 -2.02
CA VAL A 13 38.66 -51.66 -2.32
C VAL A 13 37.25 -51.77 -1.69
N LEU A 14 36.20 -51.76 -2.52
CA LEU A 14 35.21 -52.83 -2.77
C LEU A 14 34.15 -52.32 -3.80
N PHE A 15 34.08 -52.86 -5.02
CA PHE A 15 33.23 -54.01 -5.48
C PHE A 15 31.73 -53.69 -5.42
N LEU A 16 30.87 -53.89 -6.43
CA LEU A 16 30.70 -54.92 -7.48
C LEU A 16 29.78 -54.28 -8.55
N ALA A 17 30.11 -54.35 -9.86
CA ALA A 17 29.70 -55.40 -10.82
C ALA A 17 28.21 -55.34 -11.21
N ALA A 18 27.78 -55.56 -12.45
CA ALA A 18 28.46 -55.83 -13.70
C ALA A 18 27.39 -55.94 -14.80
N GLY A 19 27.82 -55.68 -16.05
CA GLY A 19 27.29 -56.37 -17.23
C GLY A 19 26.12 -55.65 -17.92
N VAL A 20 26.00 -55.63 -19.24
CA VAL A 20 26.52 -56.50 -20.31
C VAL A 20 26.40 -55.66 -21.61
N PHE A 21 27.50 -55.45 -22.35
CA PHE A 21 27.80 -55.96 -23.71
C PHE A 21 26.66 -55.86 -24.76
N VAL A 22 26.83 -55.57 -26.06
CA VAL A 22 27.94 -55.12 -26.93
C VAL A 22 27.36 -54.99 -28.37
N PHE A 23 27.68 -53.87 -29.04
CA PHE A 23 27.96 -53.63 -30.48
C PHE A 23 26.96 -53.90 -31.64
N ASN A 24 26.84 -52.83 -32.45
CA ASN A 24 26.86 -52.72 -33.93
C ASN A 24 25.86 -53.52 -34.78
N ALA A 25 25.09 -52.80 -35.61
CA ALA A 25 25.50 -52.47 -36.99
C ALA A 25 24.44 -51.62 -37.74
N CYS A 26 24.93 -50.72 -38.59
CA CYS A 26 24.17 -49.94 -39.57
C CYS A 26 23.63 -50.82 -40.71
N GLN A 27 22.38 -50.61 -41.16
CA GLN A 27 21.97 -50.91 -42.55
C GLN A 27 20.88 -49.93 -43.08
N HIS A 28 21.27 -49.19 -44.12
CA HIS A 28 20.58 -48.87 -45.38
C HIS A 28 19.20 -48.17 -45.42
N LYS A 29 19.18 -46.98 -46.05
CA LYS A 29 18.03 -46.18 -46.51
C LYS A 29 17.63 -46.57 -47.94
N PRO A 30 16.35 -46.41 -48.34
CA PRO A 30 16.10 -45.72 -49.61
C PRO A 30 14.90 -44.73 -49.57
N ASP A 31 15.18 -43.56 -50.13
CA ASP A 31 14.32 -42.56 -50.79
C ASP A 31 12.99 -42.12 -50.16
N GLU A 32 13.07 -40.99 -49.45
CA GLU A 32 11.95 -40.09 -49.21
C GLU A 32 11.71 -39.24 -50.46
N GLN A 33 10.53 -39.40 -51.06
CA GLN A 33 10.07 -38.56 -52.17
C GLN A 33 9.79 -37.14 -51.65
N LEU A 34 10.47 -36.17 -52.22
CA LEU A 34 10.19 -34.74 -52.08
C LEU A 34 8.71 -34.43 -52.37
N LYS A 35 8.00 -33.88 -51.38
CA LYS A 35 6.73 -33.16 -51.56
C LYS A 35 7.00 -31.64 -51.59
N PRO A 36 6.17 -30.85 -52.31
CA PRO A 36 6.53 -29.52 -52.76
C PRO A 36 6.49 -28.47 -51.64
N ASP A 37 7.45 -27.56 -51.73
CA ASP A 37 7.66 -26.36 -50.91
C ASP A 37 6.48 -25.37 -51.08
N ASN A 38 5.45 -25.50 -50.24
CA ASN A 38 4.46 -24.45 -49.86
C ASN A 38 3.35 -25.00 -48.95
N GLN A 39 3.70 -25.58 -47.81
CA GLN A 39 2.79 -25.68 -46.66
C GLN A 39 3.54 -25.08 -45.48
N VAL A 40 3.04 -23.97 -44.96
CA VAL A 40 3.51 -23.42 -43.69
C VAL A 40 3.13 -24.44 -42.62
N ASP A 41 4.13 -25.06 -41.99
CA ASP A 41 3.89 -25.94 -40.85
C ASP A 41 3.15 -25.15 -39.74
N PRO A 42 2.14 -25.74 -39.07
CA PRO A 42 1.54 -25.11 -37.91
C PRO A 42 2.59 -24.91 -36.80
N PRO A 43 2.46 -23.87 -35.96
CA PRO A 43 3.43 -23.59 -34.91
C PRO A 43 3.64 -24.81 -34.01
N ILE A 44 4.91 -25.15 -33.79
CA ILE A 44 5.31 -26.23 -32.90
C ILE A 44 4.88 -25.88 -31.47
N ASP A 45 3.98 -26.70 -30.95
CA ASP A 45 3.50 -26.76 -29.59
C ASP A 45 4.65 -27.12 -28.63
N THR A 46 4.96 -26.22 -27.69
CA THR A 46 5.86 -26.48 -26.56
C THR A 46 5.27 -26.06 -25.22
N ILE A 47 3.94 -25.98 -25.07
CA ILE A 47 3.35 -25.98 -23.73
C ILE A 47 3.07 -27.44 -23.40
N ALA A 48 3.81 -27.99 -22.43
CA ALA A 48 3.44 -29.25 -21.84
C ALA A 48 1.99 -29.12 -21.34
N CYS A 49 1.10 -29.95 -21.88
CA CYS A 49 -0.31 -29.99 -21.48
C CYS A 49 -0.39 -30.35 -19.99
N ASP A 50 -0.54 -29.34 -19.13
CA ASP A 50 -0.65 -29.55 -17.70
C ASP A 50 -2.06 -30.00 -17.36
N SER A 51 -2.24 -31.32 -17.34
CA SER A 51 -3.51 -31.97 -16.98
C SER A 51 -3.64 -32.23 -15.49
N SER A 52 -2.73 -31.71 -14.64
CA SER A 52 -2.68 -32.04 -13.22
C SER A 52 -3.68 -31.26 -12.36
N ASN A 53 -4.16 -30.12 -12.84
CA ASN A 53 -5.13 -29.28 -12.14
C ASN A 53 -6.08 -28.54 -13.12
N VAL A 54 -6.98 -29.30 -13.77
CA VAL A 54 -7.97 -28.75 -14.69
C VAL A 54 -9.13 -28.16 -13.90
N THR A 55 -9.37 -26.86 -14.06
CA THR A 55 -10.49 -26.16 -13.40
C THR A 55 -11.35 -25.42 -14.42
N TYR A 56 -12.62 -25.16 -14.08
CA TYR A 56 -13.48 -24.36 -14.95
C TYR A 56 -12.92 -22.94 -15.19
N PRO A 57 -12.68 -22.10 -14.16
CA PRO A 57 -12.21 -20.72 -14.37
C PRO A 57 -10.77 -20.65 -14.87
N GLY A 58 -9.88 -21.54 -14.41
CA GLY A 58 -8.45 -21.47 -14.74
C GLY A 58 -8.08 -22.14 -16.06
N THR A 59 -8.90 -23.08 -16.56
CA THR A 59 -8.56 -23.91 -17.72
C THR A 59 -9.61 -23.87 -18.82
N VAL A 60 -10.89 -24.06 -18.48
CA VAL A 60 -11.95 -24.23 -19.49
C VAL A 60 -12.52 -22.90 -19.96
N LEU A 61 -12.72 -21.94 -19.06
CA LEU A 61 -13.26 -20.63 -19.39
C LEU A 61 -12.40 -19.88 -20.43
N PRO A 62 -11.06 -19.84 -20.33
CA PRO A 62 -10.23 -19.23 -21.38
C PRO A 62 -10.40 -19.89 -22.76
N ILE A 63 -10.62 -21.22 -22.81
CA ILE A 63 -10.91 -21.95 -24.05
C ILE A 63 -12.27 -21.53 -24.61
N LEU A 64 -13.30 -21.42 -23.76
CA LEU A 64 -14.63 -20.97 -24.18
C LEU A 64 -14.62 -19.52 -24.67
N GLU A 65 -13.96 -18.62 -23.96
CA GLU A 65 -13.79 -17.22 -24.36
C GLU A 65 -13.11 -17.09 -25.72
N THR A 66 -12.06 -17.88 -25.94
CA THR A 66 -11.27 -17.86 -27.18
C THR A 66 -12.04 -18.41 -28.37
N TYR A 67 -12.74 -19.54 -28.20
CA TYR A 67 -13.24 -20.32 -29.34
C TYR A 67 -14.77 -20.37 -29.46
N CYS A 68 -15.52 -20.08 -28.40
CA CYS A 68 -16.96 -20.36 -28.34
C CYS A 68 -17.81 -19.11 -28.12
N LEU A 69 -17.43 -18.21 -27.20
CA LEU A 69 -18.30 -17.11 -26.77
C LEU A 69 -18.61 -16.10 -27.87
N SER A 70 -17.79 -15.99 -28.91
CA SER A 70 -18.09 -15.12 -30.07
C SER A 70 -19.41 -15.48 -30.79
N CYS A 71 -19.87 -16.74 -30.68
CA CYS A 71 -21.10 -17.23 -31.30
C CYS A 71 -22.12 -17.77 -30.31
N HIS A 72 -21.67 -18.27 -29.15
CA HIS A 72 -22.48 -18.86 -28.10
C HIS A 72 -22.61 -17.92 -26.89
N SER A 73 -22.84 -16.63 -27.13
CA SER A 73 -23.15 -15.65 -26.06
C SER A 73 -24.20 -14.64 -26.51
N GLY A 74 -24.79 -13.94 -25.54
CA GLY A 74 -25.65 -12.78 -25.77
C GLY A 74 -27.09 -13.16 -26.17
N PRO A 75 -27.92 -12.18 -26.59
CA PRO A 75 -29.37 -12.35 -26.71
C PRO A 75 -29.84 -13.27 -27.84
N THR A 76 -28.95 -13.64 -28.76
CA THR A 76 -29.25 -14.57 -29.87
C THR A 76 -28.10 -15.56 -30.06
N PRO A 77 -27.87 -16.46 -29.10
CA PRO A 77 -26.75 -17.35 -29.14
C PRO A 77 -26.98 -18.46 -30.17
N SER A 78 -25.90 -18.92 -30.81
CA SER A 78 -25.96 -19.94 -31.86
C SER A 78 -26.55 -21.24 -31.30
N GLY A 79 -27.58 -21.76 -31.97
CA GLY A 79 -28.28 -22.96 -31.52
C GLY A 79 -29.12 -22.76 -30.26
N ALA A 80 -29.37 -21.51 -29.83
CA ALA A 80 -30.04 -21.18 -28.57
C ALA A 80 -29.30 -21.73 -27.33
N LEU A 81 -27.96 -21.77 -27.41
CA LEU A 81 -27.08 -22.26 -26.35
C LEU A 81 -26.14 -21.12 -25.94
N ASP A 82 -26.42 -20.49 -24.81
CA ASP A 82 -25.61 -19.42 -24.25
C ASP A 82 -24.56 -19.98 -23.29
N PHE A 83 -23.29 -20.05 -23.69
CA PHE A 83 -22.22 -20.59 -22.85
C PHE A 83 -21.72 -19.62 -21.78
N THR A 84 -22.31 -18.42 -21.71
CA THR A 84 -22.19 -17.57 -20.53
C THR A 84 -23.19 -17.96 -19.44
N ASP A 85 -24.28 -18.67 -19.79
CA ASP A 85 -25.12 -19.39 -18.85
C ASP A 85 -24.51 -20.78 -18.61
N TYR A 86 -24.10 -21.01 -17.38
CA TYR A 86 -23.52 -22.28 -16.98
C TYR A 86 -24.50 -23.46 -17.19
N ASN A 87 -25.81 -23.25 -17.10
CA ASN A 87 -26.81 -24.32 -17.29
C ASN A 87 -26.87 -24.79 -18.75
N ASP A 88 -26.74 -23.88 -19.70
CA ASP A 88 -26.73 -24.20 -21.13
C ASP A 88 -25.43 -24.92 -21.50
N LEU A 89 -24.29 -24.44 -20.98
CA LEU A 89 -23.00 -25.12 -21.12
C LEU A 89 -23.03 -26.52 -20.48
N ALA A 90 -23.60 -26.64 -19.29
CA ALA A 90 -23.80 -27.89 -18.56
C ALA A 90 -24.62 -28.89 -19.36
N PHE A 91 -25.75 -28.44 -19.89
CA PHE A 91 -26.64 -29.27 -20.69
C PHE A 91 -25.92 -29.88 -21.91
N VAL A 92 -25.07 -29.11 -22.61
CA VAL A 92 -24.33 -29.62 -23.78
C VAL A 92 -23.11 -30.47 -23.40
N ALA A 93 -22.49 -30.20 -22.25
CA ALA A 93 -21.40 -31.01 -21.70
C ALA A 93 -21.92 -32.40 -21.31
N GLU A 94 -22.99 -32.46 -20.53
CA GLU A 94 -23.60 -33.71 -20.03
C GLU A 94 -24.17 -34.58 -21.15
N SER A 95 -24.77 -33.98 -22.16
CA SER A 95 -25.31 -34.71 -23.31
C SER A 95 -24.23 -35.31 -24.21
N GLY A 96 -22.95 -35.00 -23.97
CA GLY A 96 -21.81 -35.37 -24.82
C GLY A 96 -21.74 -34.58 -26.12
N GLN A 97 -22.65 -33.63 -26.34
CA GLN A 97 -22.68 -32.80 -27.55
C GLN A 97 -21.46 -31.88 -27.63
N LEU A 98 -21.02 -31.33 -26.50
CA LEU A 98 -19.83 -30.47 -26.45
C LEU A 98 -18.58 -31.22 -26.91
N LEU A 99 -18.27 -32.37 -26.30
CA LEU A 99 -17.10 -33.17 -26.69
C LEU A 99 -17.23 -33.75 -28.10
N GLY A 100 -18.42 -34.20 -28.51
CA GLY A 100 -18.66 -34.68 -29.87
C GLY A 100 -18.39 -33.60 -30.92
N ALA A 101 -18.84 -32.36 -30.65
CA ALA A 101 -18.62 -31.20 -31.52
C ALA A 101 -17.15 -30.78 -31.57
N LEU A 102 -16.46 -30.68 -30.41
CA LEU A 102 -15.04 -30.28 -30.34
C LEU A 102 -14.10 -31.33 -30.94
N LYS A 103 -14.40 -32.62 -30.77
CA LYS A 103 -13.63 -33.71 -31.37
C LYS A 103 -13.89 -33.87 -32.87
N HIS A 104 -14.87 -33.15 -33.44
CA HIS A 104 -15.34 -33.30 -34.83
C HIS A 104 -15.76 -34.74 -35.12
N GLN A 105 -16.52 -35.35 -34.20
CA GLN A 105 -16.99 -36.73 -34.33
C GLN A 105 -18.12 -36.82 -35.36
N GLU A 106 -18.17 -37.96 -36.06
CA GLU A 106 -19.24 -38.23 -37.04
C GLU A 106 -20.62 -38.19 -36.37
N GLY A 107 -21.56 -37.45 -36.96
CA GLY A 107 -22.90 -37.26 -36.41
C GLY A 107 -23.07 -36.02 -35.51
N PHE A 108 -21.99 -35.32 -35.19
CA PHE A 108 -22.02 -34.04 -34.46
C PHE A 108 -21.71 -32.87 -35.40
N VAL A 109 -22.24 -31.68 -35.09
CA VAL A 109 -21.89 -30.46 -35.81
C VAL A 109 -20.51 -30.02 -35.33
N ALA A 110 -19.52 -30.04 -36.22
CA ALA A 110 -18.15 -29.66 -35.90
C ALA A 110 -18.06 -28.20 -35.45
N MET A 111 -17.43 -27.97 -34.30
CA MET A 111 -17.21 -26.65 -33.72
C MET A 111 -15.71 -26.44 -33.40
N PRO A 112 -15.20 -25.19 -33.47
CA PRO A 112 -15.91 -23.96 -33.84
C PRO A 112 -16.11 -23.85 -35.36
N GLN A 113 -17.30 -23.41 -35.80
CA GLN A 113 -17.62 -23.32 -37.23
C GLN A 113 -16.78 -22.24 -37.92
N GLY A 114 -16.14 -22.62 -39.04
CA GLY A 114 -15.32 -21.69 -39.83
C GLY A 114 -13.95 -21.37 -39.24
N MET A 115 -13.58 -21.97 -38.10
CA MET A 115 -12.26 -21.86 -37.48
C MET A 115 -11.50 -23.19 -37.55
N PRO A 116 -10.17 -23.20 -37.37
CA PRO A 116 -9.42 -24.42 -37.14
C PRO A 116 -9.98 -25.20 -35.94
N LYS A 117 -9.90 -26.54 -36.01
CA LYS A 117 -10.18 -27.40 -34.86
C LYS A 117 -9.22 -27.06 -33.71
N LEU A 118 -9.73 -27.05 -32.48
CA LEU A 118 -8.91 -26.90 -31.28
C LEU A 118 -7.76 -27.92 -31.26
N SER A 119 -6.67 -27.56 -30.60
CA SER A 119 -5.55 -28.47 -30.38
C SER A 119 -6.00 -29.69 -29.58
N GLN A 120 -5.24 -30.78 -29.69
CA GLN A 120 -5.55 -31.99 -28.92
C GLN A 120 -5.48 -31.72 -27.41
N CYS A 121 -4.53 -30.90 -26.96
CA CYS A 121 -4.43 -30.54 -25.54
C CYS A 121 -5.68 -29.80 -25.04
N GLU A 122 -6.17 -28.78 -25.77
CA GLU A 122 -7.39 -28.06 -25.36
C GLU A 122 -8.61 -28.99 -25.31
N ILE A 123 -8.71 -29.92 -26.26
CA ILE A 123 -9.78 -30.93 -26.26
C ILE A 123 -9.65 -31.87 -25.04
N ASP A 124 -8.43 -32.31 -24.72
CA ASP A 124 -8.16 -33.19 -23.59
C ASP A 124 -8.46 -32.50 -22.25
N LEU A 125 -8.16 -31.20 -22.12
CA LEU A 125 -8.49 -30.40 -20.92
C LEU A 125 -10.01 -30.25 -20.74
N VAL A 126 -10.74 -29.93 -21.81
CA VAL A 126 -12.21 -29.89 -21.76
C VAL A 126 -12.77 -31.29 -21.46
N GLU A 127 -12.17 -32.36 -21.97
CA GLU A 127 -12.57 -33.74 -21.67
C GLU A 127 -12.33 -34.13 -20.21
N ILE A 128 -11.22 -33.72 -19.62
CA ILE A 128 -10.95 -33.94 -18.19
C ILE A 128 -12.03 -33.24 -17.36
N TRP A 129 -12.34 -31.98 -17.69
CA TRP A 129 -13.37 -31.22 -17.00
C TRP A 129 -14.77 -31.83 -17.16
N VAL A 130 -15.21 -32.20 -18.37
CA VAL A 130 -16.53 -32.82 -18.62
C VAL A 130 -16.68 -34.16 -17.88
N ASN A 131 -15.58 -34.90 -17.68
CA ASN A 131 -15.61 -36.21 -17.01
C ASN A 131 -15.48 -36.12 -15.47
N ASP A 132 -15.20 -34.95 -14.91
CA ASP A 132 -15.19 -34.75 -13.47
C ASP A 132 -16.64 -34.62 -12.94
N THR A 133 -17.13 -35.69 -12.31
CA THR A 133 -18.52 -35.81 -11.82
C THR A 133 -18.87 -34.88 -10.64
N THR A 134 -17.97 -33.98 -10.23
CA THR A 134 -18.25 -32.91 -9.25
C THR A 134 -19.14 -31.79 -9.81
N PHE A 135 -19.47 -31.85 -11.09
CA PHE A 135 -20.24 -30.90 -11.90
C PHE A 135 -21.71 -30.62 -11.50
N ILE A 136 -22.32 -31.40 -10.60
CA ILE A 136 -23.79 -31.44 -10.41
C ILE A 136 -24.37 -30.39 -9.44
N THR A 137 -23.56 -29.44 -8.99
CA THR A 137 -24.03 -28.29 -8.21
C THR A 137 -23.60 -26.99 -8.90
N PRO A 138 -24.39 -25.89 -8.77
CA PRO A 138 -23.98 -24.57 -9.26
C PRO A 138 -22.52 -24.30 -8.86
N PRO A 139 -21.76 -23.55 -9.68
CA PRO A 139 -20.30 -23.59 -9.71
C PRO A 139 -19.75 -23.65 -8.30
N ASP A 140 -18.92 -24.66 -8.04
CA ASP A 140 -18.46 -24.98 -6.70
C ASP A 140 -18.00 -23.72 -5.96
N THR A 141 -18.85 -23.27 -5.05
CA THR A 141 -18.60 -22.07 -4.24
C THR A 141 -17.62 -22.34 -3.11
N THR A 142 -17.22 -23.61 -2.91
CA THR A 142 -16.25 -24.00 -1.89
C THR A 142 -14.83 -23.55 -2.24
N GLU A 143 -14.57 -23.18 -3.50
CA GLU A 143 -13.31 -22.55 -3.94
C GLU A 143 -13.38 -21.01 -4.02
N CYS A 144 -14.57 -20.41 -3.93
CA CYS A 144 -14.66 -18.95 -3.90
C CYS A 144 -14.03 -18.43 -2.59
N ASP A 145 -13.10 -17.49 -2.70
CA ASP A 145 -12.53 -16.84 -1.52
C ASP A 145 -13.58 -15.93 -0.86
N THR A 146 -14.27 -16.51 0.11
CA THR A 146 -15.28 -15.83 0.95
C THR A 146 -14.68 -15.16 2.18
N SER A 147 -13.36 -15.21 2.34
CA SER A 147 -12.69 -14.51 3.43
C SER A 147 -12.64 -13.00 3.15
N MET A 148 -12.78 -12.19 4.22
CA MET A 148 -12.62 -10.74 4.18
C MET A 148 -13.45 -10.04 3.08
N ILE A 149 -14.67 -10.54 2.80
CA ILE A 149 -15.59 -9.88 1.89
C ILE A 149 -15.99 -8.53 2.49
N THR A 150 -15.60 -7.46 1.83
CA THR A 150 -15.96 -6.08 2.16
C THR A 150 -16.52 -5.39 0.92
N PHE A 151 -17.31 -4.33 1.13
CA PHE A 151 -17.85 -3.55 0.01
C PHE A 151 -16.75 -3.03 -0.92
N PRO A 152 -15.74 -2.24 -0.47
CA PRO A 152 -14.71 -1.74 -1.38
C PRO A 152 -13.77 -2.83 -1.90
N GLY A 153 -13.48 -3.87 -1.11
CA GLY A 153 -12.46 -4.85 -1.46
C GLY A 153 -12.92 -5.89 -2.48
N LYS A 154 -14.19 -6.34 -2.42
CA LYS A 154 -14.66 -7.42 -3.30
C LYS A 154 -15.99 -7.14 -4.00
N VAL A 155 -16.85 -6.27 -3.45
CA VAL A 155 -18.16 -5.98 -4.07
C VAL A 155 -18.08 -4.84 -5.08
N LEU A 156 -17.36 -3.76 -4.75
CA LEU A 156 -17.22 -2.58 -5.60
C LEU A 156 -16.58 -2.90 -6.95
N PRO A 157 -15.51 -3.73 -7.06
CA PRO A 157 -14.98 -4.14 -8.36
C PRO A 157 -16.02 -4.86 -9.23
N ILE A 158 -16.86 -5.69 -8.62
CA ILE A 158 -17.96 -6.39 -9.32
C ILE A 158 -18.97 -5.38 -9.85
N LEU A 159 -19.36 -4.39 -9.04
CA LEU A 159 -20.31 -3.35 -9.45
C LEU A 159 -19.72 -2.40 -10.50
N GLN A 160 -18.44 -2.05 -10.39
CA GLN A 160 -17.73 -1.23 -11.37
C GLN A 160 -17.70 -1.91 -12.74
N ASN A 161 -17.39 -3.21 -12.77
CA ASN A 161 -17.28 -3.97 -14.02
C ASN A 161 -18.64 -4.29 -14.65
N ASN A 162 -19.64 -4.60 -13.83
CA ASN A 162 -20.91 -5.16 -14.32
C ASN A 162 -22.09 -4.18 -14.28
N CYS A 163 -22.02 -3.08 -13.52
CA CYS A 163 -23.20 -2.27 -13.22
C CYS A 163 -23.03 -0.76 -13.48
N ILE A 164 -21.89 -0.16 -13.15
CA ILE A 164 -21.69 1.31 -13.21
C ILE A 164 -21.80 1.85 -14.64
N GLY A 165 -21.54 1.05 -15.67
CA GLY A 165 -21.71 1.46 -17.07
C GLY A 165 -23.13 1.96 -17.40
N CYS A 166 -24.16 1.43 -16.73
CA CYS A 166 -25.57 1.83 -16.92
C CYS A 166 -26.16 2.52 -15.69
N HIS A 167 -25.63 2.25 -14.50
CA HIS A 167 -26.09 2.82 -13.23
C HIS A 167 -25.14 3.91 -12.70
N GLY A 168 -24.31 4.53 -13.55
CA GLY A 168 -23.35 5.58 -13.18
C GLY A 168 -23.44 6.81 -14.08
N PRO A 169 -22.64 7.87 -13.80
CA PRO A 169 -22.64 9.07 -14.62
C PRO A 169 -22.30 8.77 -16.09
N PRO A 170 -22.96 9.43 -17.07
CA PRO A 170 -23.87 10.56 -16.92
C PRO A 170 -25.36 10.20 -16.77
N ALA A 171 -25.74 8.92 -16.78
CA ALA A 171 -27.14 8.50 -16.79
C ALA A 171 -27.39 7.33 -15.82
N PHE A 172 -28.26 7.55 -14.84
CA PHE A 172 -28.64 6.57 -13.82
C PHE A 172 -29.88 5.79 -14.28
N GLU A 173 -29.68 4.68 -14.99
CA GLU A 173 -30.82 3.86 -15.44
C GLU A 173 -31.65 3.38 -14.24
N GLY A 174 -32.98 3.42 -14.39
CA GLY A 174 -33.91 3.13 -13.29
C GLY A 174 -33.89 4.15 -12.14
N GLY A 175 -33.13 5.25 -12.26
CA GLY A 175 -32.97 6.26 -11.21
C GLY A 175 -32.05 5.83 -10.06
N LEU A 176 -31.22 4.81 -10.29
CA LEU A 176 -30.29 4.25 -9.30
C LEU A 176 -28.86 4.64 -9.63
N ASN A 177 -28.16 5.28 -8.69
CA ASN A 177 -26.77 5.67 -8.82
C ASN A 177 -25.84 4.69 -8.10
N PHE A 178 -25.23 3.77 -8.82
CA PHE A 178 -24.28 2.79 -8.28
C PHE A 178 -22.86 3.35 -8.12
N THR A 179 -22.65 4.66 -8.26
CA THR A 179 -21.49 5.34 -7.68
C THR A 179 -21.80 5.91 -6.29
N ASP A 180 -23.03 5.76 -5.80
CA ASP A 180 -23.46 6.13 -4.46
C ASP A 180 -23.80 4.87 -3.66
N TYR A 181 -23.08 4.67 -2.55
CA TYR A 181 -23.30 3.53 -1.67
C TYR A 181 -24.73 3.46 -1.13
N ALA A 182 -25.38 4.61 -0.89
CA ALA A 182 -26.73 4.64 -0.33
C ALA A 182 -27.76 4.01 -1.27
N ASP A 183 -27.62 4.22 -2.57
CA ASP A 183 -28.51 3.66 -3.60
C ASP A 183 -28.29 2.16 -3.76
N ILE A 184 -27.03 1.70 -3.77
CA ILE A 184 -26.68 0.27 -3.80
C ILE A 184 -27.23 -0.41 -2.55
N ALA A 185 -27.05 0.22 -1.38
CA ALA A 185 -27.50 -0.33 -0.12
C ALA A 185 -29.02 -0.46 -0.08
N PHE A 186 -29.74 0.55 -0.57
CA PHE A 186 -31.20 0.53 -0.67
C PHE A 186 -31.72 -0.65 -1.51
N VAL A 187 -31.13 -0.90 -2.68
CA VAL A 187 -31.57 -2.00 -3.57
C VAL A 187 -31.12 -3.39 -3.08
N ALA A 188 -30.00 -3.45 -2.36
CA ALA A 188 -29.55 -4.66 -1.69
C ALA A 188 -30.50 -5.06 -0.54
N GLN A 189 -30.89 -4.11 0.31
CA GLN A 189 -31.80 -4.35 1.44
C GLN A 189 -33.22 -4.72 0.99
N SER A 190 -33.67 -4.20 -0.14
CA SER A 190 -34.99 -4.55 -0.68
C SER A 190 -35.06 -5.97 -1.26
N GLY A 191 -33.91 -6.64 -1.39
CA GLY A 191 -33.76 -7.92 -2.09
C GLY A 191 -33.78 -7.80 -3.61
N GLN A 192 -33.97 -6.59 -4.15
CA GLN A 192 -34.04 -6.36 -5.60
C GLN A 192 -32.69 -6.60 -6.28
N LEU A 193 -31.57 -6.22 -5.65
CA LEU A 193 -30.24 -6.45 -6.20
C LEU A 193 -29.99 -7.95 -6.38
N LEU A 194 -30.21 -8.75 -5.33
CA LEU A 194 -29.92 -10.17 -5.35
C LEU A 194 -30.85 -10.92 -6.33
N GLY A 195 -32.15 -10.59 -6.33
CA GLY A 195 -33.11 -11.18 -7.28
C GLY A 195 -32.80 -10.82 -8.74
N ALA A 196 -32.34 -9.59 -9.01
CA ALA A 196 -31.99 -9.14 -10.35
C ALA A 196 -30.70 -9.79 -10.87
N ILE A 197 -29.63 -9.89 -10.07
CA ILE A 197 -28.34 -10.50 -10.51
C ILE A 197 -28.40 -12.02 -10.58
N LYS A 198 -29.30 -12.66 -9.83
CA LYS A 198 -29.60 -14.11 -9.92
C LYS A 198 -30.58 -14.45 -11.05
N HIS A 199 -31.15 -13.44 -11.71
CA HIS A 199 -32.19 -13.60 -12.73
C HIS A 199 -33.40 -14.41 -12.20
N GLU A 200 -33.80 -14.15 -10.94
CA GLU A 200 -34.91 -14.86 -10.31
C GLU A 200 -36.27 -14.44 -10.90
N ALA A 201 -37.21 -15.39 -10.96
CA ALA A 201 -38.55 -15.14 -11.48
C ALA A 201 -39.28 -14.07 -10.66
N GLY A 202 -39.67 -12.97 -11.33
CA GLY A 202 -40.36 -11.84 -10.69
C GLY A 202 -39.49 -10.59 -10.48
N TYR A 203 -38.20 -10.68 -10.81
CA TYR A 203 -37.29 -9.54 -10.88
C TYR A 203 -36.93 -9.23 -12.33
N GLU A 204 -36.60 -7.96 -12.62
CA GLU A 204 -36.03 -7.59 -13.93
C GLU A 204 -34.55 -8.03 -13.95
N PRO A 205 -34.14 -8.90 -14.90
CA PRO A 205 -32.79 -9.48 -14.90
C PRO A 205 -31.74 -8.42 -15.22
N MET A 206 -30.63 -8.45 -14.46
CA MET A 206 -29.52 -7.52 -14.59
C MET A 206 -28.17 -8.27 -14.64
N PRO A 207 -27.21 -7.84 -15.49
CA PRO A 207 -27.31 -6.72 -16.44
C PRO A 207 -28.26 -7.01 -17.62
N GLN A 208 -29.01 -6.01 -18.10
CA GLN A 208 -30.04 -6.22 -19.14
C GLN A 208 -29.43 -6.71 -20.46
N ASN A 209 -30.00 -7.76 -21.04
CA ASN A 209 -29.53 -8.39 -22.29
C ASN A 209 -28.09 -8.94 -22.20
N ALA A 210 -27.59 -9.13 -20.98
CA ALA A 210 -26.33 -9.77 -20.68
C ALA A 210 -26.56 -11.02 -19.83
N PRO A 211 -25.55 -11.90 -19.74
CA PRO A 211 -25.59 -13.06 -18.86
C PRO A 211 -25.68 -12.65 -17.39
N ALA A 212 -26.14 -13.56 -16.53
CA ALA A 212 -26.04 -13.37 -15.09
C ALA A 212 -24.57 -13.25 -14.65
N LEU A 213 -24.34 -12.59 -13.52
CA LEU A 213 -23.02 -12.56 -12.89
C LEU A 213 -22.54 -14.00 -12.59
N THR A 214 -21.23 -14.18 -12.46
CA THR A 214 -20.68 -15.50 -12.12
C THR A 214 -21.10 -15.91 -10.71
N ALA A 215 -21.06 -17.22 -10.42
CA ALA A 215 -21.45 -17.73 -9.11
C ALA A 215 -20.59 -17.19 -7.96
N CYS A 216 -19.28 -16.97 -8.15
CA CYS A 216 -18.45 -16.35 -7.11
C CYS A 216 -18.76 -14.87 -6.93
N GLU A 217 -19.10 -14.13 -7.98
CA GLU A 217 -19.53 -12.73 -7.86
C GLU A 217 -20.87 -12.62 -7.14
N ILE A 218 -21.84 -13.47 -7.50
CA ILE A 218 -23.14 -13.56 -6.82
C ILE A 218 -22.94 -13.95 -5.36
N LEU A 219 -22.11 -14.96 -5.06
CA LEU A 219 -21.82 -15.38 -3.69
C LEU A 219 -21.14 -14.27 -2.89
N THR A 220 -20.25 -13.50 -3.52
CA THR A 220 -19.56 -12.37 -2.88
C THR A 220 -20.56 -11.30 -2.48
N ILE A 221 -21.44 -10.90 -3.40
CA ILE A 221 -22.51 -9.93 -3.15
C ILE A 221 -23.49 -10.47 -2.10
N GLU A 222 -23.89 -11.74 -2.20
CA GLU A 222 -24.81 -12.38 -1.26
C GLU A 222 -24.23 -12.47 0.16
N THR A 223 -22.94 -12.82 0.28
CA THR A 223 -22.26 -12.89 1.58
C THR A 223 -22.15 -11.51 2.21
N TRP A 224 -21.86 -10.48 1.40
CA TRP A 224 -21.86 -9.09 1.84
C TRP A 224 -23.25 -8.62 2.32
N ILE A 225 -24.33 -8.91 1.57
CA ILE A 225 -25.71 -8.53 1.94
C ILE A 225 -26.15 -9.21 3.24
N ASN A 226 -25.74 -10.47 3.44
CA ASN A 226 -26.14 -11.27 4.59
C ASN A 226 -25.34 -10.98 5.88
N ASP A 227 -24.27 -10.18 5.80
CA ASP A 227 -23.56 -9.70 7.00
C ASP A 227 -24.43 -8.66 7.72
N THR A 228 -24.91 -9.01 8.92
CA THR A 228 -25.85 -8.21 9.73
C THR A 228 -25.32 -6.84 10.17
N THR A 229 -24.04 -6.51 9.90
CA THR A 229 -23.45 -5.18 10.13
C THR A 229 -23.90 -4.12 9.10
N PHE A 230 -24.56 -4.53 8.02
CA PHE A 230 -24.98 -3.68 6.90
C PHE A 230 -26.15 -2.69 7.17
N THR A 231 -26.85 -2.78 8.31
CA THR A 231 -28.12 -2.06 8.54
C THR A 231 -28.04 -0.80 9.41
N THR A 232 -26.85 -0.43 9.90
CA THR A 232 -26.65 0.87 10.53
C THR A 232 -25.91 1.76 9.56
N ILE A 233 -26.51 2.90 9.18
CA ILE A 233 -25.77 4.00 8.54
C ILE A 233 -24.66 4.37 9.52
N ASP A 234 -23.47 3.87 9.24
CA ASP A 234 -22.27 4.23 9.95
C ASP A 234 -21.47 5.14 9.05
N THR A 235 -21.47 6.43 9.39
CA THR A 235 -20.60 7.45 8.80
C THR A 235 -19.14 7.27 9.26
N THR A 236 -18.70 6.03 9.53
CA THR A 236 -17.32 5.65 9.87
C THR A 236 -16.66 4.90 8.72
N GLU A 237 -16.95 5.30 7.48
CA GLU A 237 -16.31 4.84 6.23
C GLU A 237 -14.82 5.26 6.11
N CYS A 238 -14.12 5.22 7.25
CA CYS A 238 -12.69 5.26 7.47
C CYS A 238 -12.52 4.73 8.90
N ASP A 239 -12.62 3.40 9.10
CA ASP A 239 -12.18 2.82 10.36
C ASP A 239 -10.66 2.97 10.45
N SER A 240 -10.30 4.13 10.96
CA SER A 240 -8.92 4.53 11.19
C SER A 240 -8.42 3.98 12.53
N SER A 241 -9.24 3.25 13.31
CA SER A 241 -8.88 2.86 14.68
C SER A 241 -7.70 1.88 14.74
N ASN A 242 -7.45 1.13 13.66
CA ASN A 242 -6.32 0.19 13.56
C ASN A 242 -5.79 0.08 12.12
N VAL A 243 -5.03 1.09 11.69
CA VAL A 243 -4.38 1.10 10.37
C VAL A 243 -3.05 0.35 10.45
N THR A 244 -2.87 -0.67 9.60
CA THR A 244 -1.61 -1.45 9.54
C THR A 244 -1.12 -1.59 8.11
N PHE A 245 0.18 -1.80 7.92
CA PHE A 245 0.72 -2.05 6.58
C PHE A 245 0.09 -3.28 5.90
N PRO A 246 0.16 -4.51 6.45
CA PRO A 246 -0.38 -5.69 5.77
C PRO A 246 -1.91 -5.73 5.70
N GLY A 247 -2.62 -5.14 6.67
CA GLY A 247 -4.07 -5.22 6.76
C GLY A 247 -4.83 -4.07 6.11
N THR A 248 -4.16 -2.94 5.87
CA THR A 248 -4.83 -1.71 5.39
C THR A 248 -4.12 -1.12 4.18
N VAL A 249 -2.81 -0.92 4.22
CA VAL A 249 -2.08 -0.20 3.16
C VAL A 249 -1.70 -1.08 1.99
N TYR A 250 -1.18 -2.29 2.26
CA TYR A 250 -0.76 -3.21 1.21
C TYR A 250 -1.89 -3.59 0.24
N PRO A 251 -3.15 -3.83 0.68
CA PRO A 251 -4.27 -4.02 -0.25
C PRO A 251 -4.51 -2.82 -1.17
N ILE A 252 -4.38 -1.59 -0.67
CA ILE A 252 -4.54 -0.37 -1.49
C ILE A 252 -3.41 -0.29 -2.54
N LEU A 253 -2.19 -0.67 -2.17
CA LEU A 253 -1.04 -0.68 -3.08
C LEU A 253 -1.13 -1.81 -4.12
N GLN A 254 -1.64 -2.98 -3.73
CA GLN A 254 -1.89 -4.10 -4.64
C GLN A 254 -2.82 -3.69 -5.76
N GLU A 255 -3.90 -2.98 -5.41
CA GLU A 255 -4.92 -2.54 -6.37
C GLU A 255 -4.43 -1.40 -7.26
N ASN A 256 -3.77 -0.41 -6.67
CA ASN A 256 -3.54 0.87 -7.34
C ASN A 256 -2.09 1.11 -7.82
N CYS A 257 -1.11 0.32 -7.35
CA CYS A 257 0.31 0.68 -7.51
C CYS A 257 1.20 -0.46 -8.00
N ILE A 258 1.04 -1.67 -7.46
CA ILE A 258 1.98 -2.79 -7.66
C ILE A 258 2.07 -3.23 -9.13
N THR A 259 1.00 -3.08 -9.92
CA THR A 259 1.00 -3.43 -11.35
C THR A 259 2.12 -2.72 -12.14
N CYS A 260 2.51 -1.50 -11.73
CA CYS A 260 3.60 -0.75 -12.35
C CYS A 260 4.88 -0.70 -11.49
N HIS A 261 4.73 -0.82 -10.17
CA HIS A 261 5.83 -0.77 -9.21
C HIS A 261 6.25 -2.17 -8.73
N SER A 262 6.47 -3.11 -9.65
CA SER A 262 6.95 -4.47 -9.32
C SER A 262 7.85 -5.07 -10.42
N GLN A 263 8.46 -6.23 -10.15
CA GLN A 263 9.41 -6.93 -11.03
C GLN A 263 8.82 -7.30 -12.42
N PRO A 264 9.64 -7.38 -13.49
CA PRO A 264 11.11 -7.37 -13.52
C PRO A 264 11.77 -6.00 -13.67
N VAL A 265 11.02 -4.93 -13.94
CA VAL A 265 11.53 -3.54 -14.00
C VAL A 265 10.47 -2.61 -13.37
N PRO A 266 10.56 -2.34 -12.06
CA PRO A 266 9.64 -1.45 -11.39
C PRO A 266 9.72 -0.02 -11.95
N ALA A 267 8.58 0.65 -12.08
CA ALA A 267 8.52 2.05 -12.49
C ALA A 267 9.38 2.92 -11.55
N ALA A 268 10.19 3.81 -12.13
CA ALA A 268 11.18 4.62 -11.43
C ALA A 268 12.20 3.84 -10.56
N GLY A 269 12.29 2.51 -10.71
CA GLY A 269 13.15 1.65 -9.89
C GLY A 269 12.62 1.39 -8.48
N LEU A 270 11.33 1.65 -8.22
CA LEU A 270 10.68 1.49 -6.92
C LEU A 270 9.79 0.24 -6.93
N ASP A 271 10.16 -0.78 -6.17
CA ASP A 271 9.39 -2.02 -6.03
C ASP A 271 8.49 -1.97 -4.78
N PHE A 272 7.19 -1.73 -4.94
CA PHE A 272 6.25 -1.67 -3.82
C PHE A 272 5.81 -3.06 -3.31
N THR A 273 6.36 -4.15 -3.86
CA THR A 273 6.35 -5.45 -3.20
C THR A 273 7.46 -5.58 -2.15
N ASP A 274 8.49 -4.72 -2.25
CA ASP A 274 9.48 -4.50 -1.20
C ASP A 274 8.98 -3.41 -0.24
N TYR A 275 9.02 -3.73 1.04
CA TYR A 275 8.61 -2.80 2.08
C TYR A 275 9.54 -1.60 2.21
N GLU A 276 10.84 -1.79 1.98
CA GLU A 276 11.86 -0.76 2.17
C GLU A 276 11.73 0.35 1.11
N ASP A 277 11.51 -0.04 -0.15
CA ASP A 277 11.28 0.89 -1.26
C ASP A 277 10.01 1.74 -1.04
N LEU A 278 8.94 1.10 -0.56
CA LEU A 278 7.70 1.78 -0.21
C LEU A 278 7.88 2.71 1.00
N ALA A 279 8.54 2.23 2.06
CA ALA A 279 8.80 3.01 3.27
C ALA A 279 9.63 4.25 2.94
N PHE A 280 10.62 4.12 2.07
CA PHE A 280 11.44 5.24 1.59
C PHE A 280 10.61 6.35 0.91
N VAL A 281 9.71 5.99 -0.02
CA VAL A 281 8.85 6.98 -0.70
C VAL A 281 7.73 7.52 0.18
N ALA A 282 7.24 6.70 1.11
CA ALA A 282 6.26 7.10 2.12
C ALA A 282 6.85 8.13 3.10
N GLN A 283 8.06 7.86 3.61
CA GLN A 283 8.77 8.73 4.54
C GLN A 283 9.18 10.05 3.89
N SER A 284 9.64 10.06 2.64
CA SER A 284 9.99 11.31 1.93
C SER A 284 8.79 12.18 1.56
N GLY A 285 7.56 11.74 1.85
CA GLY A 285 6.33 12.42 1.45
C GLY A 285 6.02 12.34 -0.03
N GLN A 286 6.88 11.70 -0.85
CA GLN A 286 6.66 11.51 -2.27
C GLN A 286 5.42 10.68 -2.55
N LEU A 287 5.17 9.62 -1.77
CA LEU A 287 3.97 8.80 -1.90
C LEU A 287 2.70 9.64 -1.75
N LEU A 288 2.61 10.44 -0.69
CA LEU A 288 1.42 11.27 -0.43
C LEU A 288 1.25 12.42 -1.41
N GLY A 289 2.35 13.03 -1.87
CA GLY A 289 2.31 14.05 -2.91
C GLY A 289 1.84 13.50 -4.26
N ALA A 290 2.31 12.31 -4.62
CA ALA A 290 1.95 11.63 -5.86
C ALA A 290 0.48 11.18 -5.87
N ILE A 291 0.00 10.49 -4.83
CA ILE A 291 -1.40 9.95 -4.78
C ILE A 291 -2.47 11.03 -4.60
N LYS A 292 -2.09 12.21 -4.08
CA LYS A 292 -2.97 13.38 -3.99
C LYS A 292 -2.90 14.28 -5.22
N HIS A 293 -2.04 13.95 -6.20
CA HIS A 293 -1.82 14.74 -7.41
C HIS A 293 -1.44 16.20 -7.11
N LEU A 294 -0.57 16.41 -6.11
CA LEU A 294 -0.16 17.75 -5.71
C LEU A 294 0.79 18.38 -6.75
N ALA A 295 0.74 19.71 -6.88
CA ALA A 295 1.66 20.44 -7.76
C ALA A 295 3.12 20.24 -7.32
N GLY A 296 4.01 20.00 -8.28
CA GLY A 296 5.42 19.69 -8.02
C GLY A 296 5.74 18.20 -7.86
N TYR A 297 4.72 17.34 -7.78
CA TYR A 297 4.87 15.88 -7.74
C TYR A 297 4.45 15.25 -9.07
N THR A 298 5.01 14.08 -9.39
CA THR A 298 4.53 13.29 -10.53
C THR A 298 3.23 12.58 -10.10
N PRO A 299 2.07 12.86 -10.73
CA PRO A 299 0.80 12.27 -10.32
C PRO A 299 0.79 10.75 -10.49
N MET A 300 0.30 10.03 -9.48
CA MET A 300 0.16 8.59 -9.51
C MET A 300 -1.19 8.16 -8.91
N PRO A 301 -1.93 7.20 -9.52
CA PRO A 301 -1.52 6.40 -10.67
C PRO A 301 -1.48 7.20 -11.99
N GLU A 302 -0.48 6.93 -12.83
CA GLU A 302 -0.22 7.72 -14.03
C GLU A 302 -1.41 7.66 -15.01
N ASN A 303 -1.91 8.82 -15.44
CA ASN A 303 -3.08 8.96 -16.32
C ASN A 303 -4.41 8.43 -15.74
N ALA A 304 -4.48 8.19 -14.44
CA ALA A 304 -5.71 7.86 -13.70
C ALA A 304 -6.16 9.07 -12.84
N PRO A 305 -7.40 9.10 -12.33
CA PRO A 305 -7.76 9.99 -11.23
C PRO A 305 -7.00 9.63 -9.94
N PRO A 306 -6.87 10.56 -8.97
CA PRO A 306 -6.33 10.27 -7.64
C PRO A 306 -7.08 9.12 -6.97
N LEU A 307 -6.42 8.45 -6.02
CA LEU A 307 -7.07 7.53 -5.09
C LEU A 307 -8.23 8.23 -4.36
N THR A 308 -9.15 7.45 -3.81
CA THR A 308 -10.26 8.02 -3.04
C THR A 308 -9.76 8.75 -1.79
N ASP A 309 -10.53 9.73 -1.31
CA ASP A 309 -10.19 10.46 -0.08
C ASP A 309 -10.01 9.53 1.14
N CYS A 310 -10.74 8.41 1.16
CA CYS A 310 -10.61 7.39 2.20
C CYS A 310 -9.27 6.63 2.09
N GLU A 311 -8.91 6.11 0.91
CA GLU A 311 -7.62 5.42 0.71
C GLU A 311 -6.43 6.34 0.97
N ILE A 312 -6.50 7.58 0.49
CA ILE A 312 -5.51 8.61 0.80
C ILE A 312 -5.46 8.86 2.30
N GLY A 313 -6.60 8.93 3.00
CA GLY A 313 -6.69 9.10 4.44
C GLY A 313 -6.07 7.93 5.23
N LEU A 314 -6.25 6.69 4.77
CA LEU A 314 -5.69 5.48 5.37
C LEU A 314 -4.16 5.40 5.15
N ILE A 315 -3.69 5.63 3.93
CA ILE A 315 -2.24 5.72 3.64
C ILE A 315 -1.64 6.88 4.43
N GLN A 316 -2.28 8.04 4.46
CA GLN A 316 -1.85 9.19 5.26
C GLN A 316 -1.76 8.87 6.74
N LYS A 317 -2.73 8.13 7.29
CA LYS A 317 -2.70 7.71 8.68
C LYS A 317 -1.55 6.75 8.94
N TRP A 318 -1.34 5.76 8.09
CA TRP A 318 -0.19 4.85 8.19
C TRP A 318 1.16 5.60 8.12
N VAL A 319 1.31 6.51 7.14
CA VAL A 319 2.51 7.36 7.01
C VAL A 319 2.71 8.25 8.24
N ASN A 320 1.62 8.74 8.85
CA ASN A 320 1.66 9.58 10.05
C ASN A 320 1.84 8.81 11.37
N ASP A 321 1.38 7.56 11.43
CA ASP A 321 1.57 6.64 12.55
C ASP A 321 3.04 6.19 12.62
N THR A 322 3.75 6.25 11.48
CA THR A 322 5.20 6.04 11.35
C THR A 322 5.71 4.69 11.90
N THR A 323 4.82 3.78 12.29
CA THR A 323 5.14 2.40 12.62
C THR A 323 5.48 1.65 11.34
N PHE A 324 6.65 1.94 10.77
CA PHE A 324 7.24 1.15 9.69
C PHE A 324 7.84 -0.15 10.23
N ASN A 325 7.14 -0.81 11.16
CA ASN A 325 7.71 -1.79 12.06
C ASN A 325 7.05 -3.16 11.89
N THR A 326 7.86 -4.18 11.59
CA THR A 326 7.47 -5.59 11.46
C THR A 326 7.25 -6.31 12.81
N GLY A 327 6.97 -5.56 13.89
CA GLY A 327 6.61 -6.10 15.20
C GLY A 327 7.56 -5.69 16.33
N ASN A 328 6.96 -5.25 17.44
CA ASN A 328 7.48 -5.10 18.81
C ASN A 328 9.01 -5.10 18.96
N ASN A 329 9.61 -3.94 18.69
CA ASN A 329 10.70 -3.29 19.42
C ASN A 329 10.83 -1.89 18.78
N GLY A 330 10.80 -0.81 19.57
CA GLY A 330 10.93 0.57 19.09
C GLY A 330 12.10 0.78 18.13
N ILE A 331 12.03 1.80 17.27
CA ILE A 331 13.03 2.07 16.22
C ILE A 331 14.24 2.77 16.85
N PRO A 332 15.41 2.13 17.04
CA PRO A 332 16.57 2.78 17.66
C PRO A 332 17.02 4.00 16.86
N CYS A 333 17.39 5.09 17.53
CA CYS A 333 17.94 6.28 16.88
C CYS A 333 19.33 5.99 16.30
N ASP A 334 19.55 6.38 15.06
CA ASP A 334 20.86 6.36 14.40
C ASP A 334 21.54 7.72 14.57
N PRO A 335 22.78 7.78 15.08
CA PRO A 335 23.50 9.04 15.31
C PRO A 335 23.79 9.84 14.03
N ASP A 336 23.78 9.19 12.86
CA ASP A 336 24.01 9.82 11.57
C ASP A 336 22.70 10.26 10.89
N THR A 337 21.54 10.04 11.52
CA THR A 337 20.21 10.40 10.99
C THR A 337 19.62 11.57 11.75
N VAL A 338 19.12 12.57 11.01
CA VAL A 338 18.26 13.60 11.58
C VAL A 338 16.81 13.19 11.39
N TYR A 339 16.06 13.23 12.49
CA TYR A 339 14.67 12.81 12.53
C TYR A 339 13.76 14.02 12.54
N PHE A 340 12.82 14.10 11.59
CA PHE A 340 11.94 15.25 11.50
C PHE A 340 11.11 15.46 12.77
N GLN A 341 10.54 14.39 13.31
CA GLN A 341 9.68 14.48 14.49
C GLN A 341 10.46 14.80 15.77
N ASN A 342 11.70 14.31 15.90
CA ASN A 342 12.51 14.48 17.10
C ASN A 342 13.32 15.79 17.07
N ASP A 343 13.87 16.18 15.92
CA ASP A 343 14.88 17.23 15.81
C ASP A 343 14.38 18.50 15.11
N VAL A 344 13.69 18.34 13.97
CA VAL A 344 13.35 19.46 13.08
C VAL A 344 12.04 20.14 13.48
N LEU A 345 10.98 19.36 13.68
CA LEU A 345 9.66 19.88 13.99
C LEU A 345 9.64 20.72 15.29
N PRO A 346 10.29 20.30 16.40
CA PRO A 346 10.33 21.11 17.62
C PRO A 346 11.02 22.46 17.41
N LEU A 347 12.09 22.48 16.61
CA LEU A 347 12.81 23.70 16.23
C LEU A 347 11.92 24.65 15.42
N LEU A 348 11.25 24.12 14.39
CA LEU A 348 10.35 24.89 13.53
C LEU A 348 9.16 25.46 14.32
N GLN A 349 8.53 24.65 15.17
CA GLN A 349 7.40 25.09 16.00
C GLN A 349 7.81 26.12 17.05
N SER A 350 8.98 25.96 17.67
CA SER A 350 9.42 26.87 18.73
C SER A 350 9.87 28.23 18.19
N SER A 351 10.44 28.26 16.98
CA SER A 351 11.12 29.44 16.43
C SER A 351 10.34 30.16 15.33
N CYS A 352 9.48 29.45 14.59
CA CYS A 352 8.83 29.99 13.38
C CYS A 352 7.31 29.75 13.37
N GLY A 353 6.87 28.55 13.76
CA GLY A 353 5.48 28.10 13.78
C GLY A 353 4.62 28.70 14.90
N ILE A 354 4.80 29.99 15.17
CA ILE A 354 4.15 30.73 16.25
C ILE A 354 3.04 31.65 15.73
N ALA A 355 2.12 32.02 16.63
CA ALA A 355 1.03 32.92 16.30
C ALA A 355 1.55 34.30 15.85
N GLY A 356 1.05 34.76 14.71
CA GLY A 356 1.49 35.96 14.00
C GLY A 356 2.70 35.76 13.08
N CYS A 357 3.17 34.52 12.91
CA CYS A 357 4.24 34.16 11.98
C CYS A 357 3.81 32.96 11.13
N HIS A 358 4.37 31.77 11.29
CA HIS A 358 4.11 30.61 10.43
C HIS A 358 3.28 29.50 11.10
N ASP A 359 2.31 29.86 11.94
CA ASP A 359 1.35 28.89 12.48
C ASP A 359 0.19 28.59 11.51
N ALA A 360 -0.67 27.63 11.85
CA ALA A 360 -1.79 27.23 10.98
C ALA A 360 -2.90 28.29 10.84
N ALA A 361 -2.99 29.27 11.76
CA ALA A 361 -4.12 30.21 11.81
C ALA A 361 -3.78 31.59 11.22
N THR A 362 -2.52 31.99 11.29
CA THR A 362 -2.02 33.35 11.06
C THR A 362 -0.80 33.38 10.14
N ALA A 363 -0.53 32.28 9.43
CA ALA A 363 0.56 32.10 8.48
C ALA A 363 0.86 33.33 7.61
N GLU A 364 2.00 33.96 7.87
CA GLU A 364 2.62 34.95 6.98
C GLU A 364 3.08 34.25 5.69
N ASP A 365 2.82 34.92 4.57
CA ASP A 365 3.03 34.43 3.20
C ASP A 365 2.42 33.05 2.89
N GLY A 366 1.43 32.62 3.70
CA GLY A 366 0.79 31.32 3.56
C GLY A 366 1.69 30.13 3.95
N VAL A 367 2.84 30.39 4.58
CA VAL A 367 3.79 29.38 5.03
C VAL A 367 3.39 28.86 6.42
N VAL A 368 3.21 27.54 6.54
CA VAL A 368 2.76 26.88 7.78
C VAL A 368 3.78 25.82 8.21
N LEU A 369 4.40 26.03 9.37
CA LEU A 369 5.54 25.24 9.86
C LEU A 369 5.20 24.35 11.07
N THR A 370 3.92 24.03 11.28
CA THR A 370 3.44 23.31 12.47
C THR A 370 3.31 21.80 12.29
N SER A 371 3.51 21.26 11.09
CA SER A 371 3.43 19.83 10.79
C SER A 371 4.32 19.45 9.61
N TYR A 372 4.66 18.17 9.46
CA TYR A 372 5.43 17.69 8.31
C TYR A 372 4.81 18.08 6.97
N LEU A 373 3.51 17.77 6.80
CA LEU A 373 2.80 18.04 5.55
C LEU A 373 2.81 19.52 5.20
N SER A 374 2.56 20.38 6.18
CA SER A 374 2.50 21.82 5.94
C SER A 374 3.88 22.39 5.62
N VAL A 375 4.94 21.91 6.28
CA VAL A 375 6.33 22.28 5.97
C VAL A 375 6.68 21.91 4.52
N MET A 376 6.42 20.67 4.12
CA MET A 376 6.74 20.22 2.76
C MET A 376 5.92 20.95 1.68
N GLN A 377 4.66 21.29 1.97
CA GLN A 377 3.78 21.94 1.00
C GLN A 377 4.03 23.44 0.84
N THR A 378 4.44 24.12 1.91
CA THR A 378 4.40 25.59 1.96
C THR A 378 5.78 26.23 2.14
N ALA A 379 6.76 25.51 2.67
CA ALA A 379 8.09 26.07 2.97
C ALA A 379 9.11 25.85 1.84
N GLY A 380 8.66 25.45 0.64
CA GLY A 380 9.53 25.27 -0.53
C GLY A 380 10.64 24.24 -0.34
N VAL A 381 10.42 23.19 0.46
CA VAL A 381 11.42 22.15 0.70
C VAL A 381 11.63 21.27 -0.54
N GLN A 382 12.88 21.14 -0.98
CA GLN A 382 13.29 20.24 -2.06
C GLN A 382 14.11 19.08 -1.47
N PRO A 383 13.53 17.88 -1.32
CA PRO A 383 14.26 16.70 -0.84
C PRO A 383 15.59 16.50 -1.57
N PHE A 384 16.64 16.17 -0.83
CA PHE A 384 18.03 15.99 -1.28
C PHE A 384 18.72 17.27 -1.79
N ASN A 385 18.02 18.40 -1.90
CA ASN A 385 18.53 19.63 -2.50
C ASN A 385 18.35 20.82 -1.53
N PRO A 386 19.14 20.90 -0.45
CA PRO A 386 19.02 21.98 0.53
C PRO A 386 19.23 23.36 -0.08
N PHE A 387 20.13 23.50 -1.04
CA PHE A 387 20.39 24.79 -1.70
C PHE A 387 19.29 25.23 -2.67
N ASP A 388 18.39 24.33 -3.05
CA ASP A 388 17.20 24.67 -3.85
C ASP A 388 15.95 24.79 -2.97
N SER A 389 16.09 24.69 -1.65
CA SER A 389 14.99 24.74 -0.69
C SER A 389 14.84 26.14 -0.10
N GLU A 390 13.66 26.75 -0.28
CA GLU A 390 13.36 28.11 0.21
C GLU A 390 13.57 28.23 1.72
N ILE A 391 13.09 27.25 2.51
CA ILE A 391 13.28 27.25 3.96
C ILE A 391 14.75 27.32 4.37
N TYR A 392 15.67 26.78 3.57
CA TYR A 392 17.10 26.79 3.88
C TYR A 392 17.75 28.12 3.48
N GLU A 393 17.32 28.71 2.36
CA GLU A 393 17.74 30.04 1.93
C GLU A 393 17.44 31.09 3.01
N VAL A 394 16.17 31.20 3.44
CA VAL A 394 15.75 32.27 4.37
C VAL A 394 16.37 32.15 5.77
N ILE A 395 16.69 30.94 6.24
CA ILE A 395 17.34 30.74 7.56
C ILE A 395 18.86 30.96 7.52
N THR A 396 19.46 31.00 6.32
CA THR A 396 20.90 31.28 6.14
C THR A 396 21.18 32.72 5.71
N GLU A 397 20.13 33.51 5.48
CA GLU A 397 20.26 34.91 5.09
C GLU A 397 20.89 35.79 6.19
N ASN A 398 21.64 36.80 5.73
CA ASN A 398 22.33 37.75 6.63
C ASN A 398 21.62 39.10 6.74
N ASP A 399 20.80 39.45 5.75
CA ASP A 399 20.03 40.69 5.78
C ASP A 399 18.94 40.59 6.87
N PRO A 400 18.91 41.50 7.87
CA PRO A 400 17.88 41.51 8.90
C PRO A 400 16.44 41.58 8.39
N ASP A 401 16.22 42.11 7.19
CA ASP A 401 14.88 42.26 6.61
C ASP A 401 14.42 40.99 5.87
N ASP A 402 15.36 40.13 5.44
CA ASP A 402 15.06 38.92 4.65
C ASP A 402 15.27 37.62 5.45
N ARG A 403 16.07 37.66 6.53
CA ARG A 403 16.38 36.46 7.33
C ARG A 403 15.22 36.02 8.22
N MET A 404 15.08 34.70 8.36
CA MET A 404 14.15 34.07 9.29
C MET A 404 14.87 33.38 10.47
N PRO A 405 14.36 33.49 11.71
CA PRO A 405 13.27 34.38 12.13
C PRO A 405 13.72 35.86 12.15
N PRO A 406 12.79 36.81 11.89
CA PRO A 406 13.13 38.23 11.78
C PRO A 406 13.42 38.85 13.16
N PRO A 407 14.22 39.93 13.24
CA PRO A 407 14.38 40.69 14.48
C PRO A 407 13.02 41.14 15.05
N PRO A 408 12.82 41.11 16.39
CA PRO A 408 13.84 40.98 17.43
C PRO A 408 14.19 39.53 17.82
N ALA A 409 13.67 38.52 17.12
CA ALA A 409 14.05 37.13 17.37
C ALA A 409 15.54 36.90 17.04
N SER A 410 16.17 36.04 17.83
CA SER A 410 17.57 35.65 17.58
C SER A 410 17.61 34.74 16.35
N ALA A 411 18.68 34.85 15.55
CA ALA A 411 18.91 33.93 14.46
C ALA A 411 19.08 32.50 14.99
N LEU A 412 18.77 31.51 14.16
CA LEU A 412 19.10 30.12 14.46
C LEU A 412 20.61 29.96 14.62
N THR A 413 21.02 29.05 15.49
CA THR A 413 22.44 28.70 15.61
C THR A 413 22.89 27.89 14.40
N ASN A 414 24.21 27.85 14.15
CA ASN A 414 24.75 27.01 13.08
C ASN A 414 24.37 25.53 13.24
N ASP A 415 24.28 25.03 14.48
CA ASP A 415 23.88 23.64 14.74
C ASP A 415 22.40 23.40 14.39
N GLN A 416 21.52 24.36 14.68
CA GLN A 416 20.10 24.32 14.30
C GLN A 416 19.92 24.40 12.78
N ILE A 417 20.67 25.27 12.10
CA ILE A 417 20.69 25.34 10.64
C ILE A 417 21.20 24.01 10.06
N ASN A 418 22.22 23.42 10.68
CA ASN A 418 22.80 22.14 10.23
C ASN A 418 21.81 20.97 10.39
N LEU A 419 20.94 20.97 11.40
CA LEU A 419 19.86 19.99 11.52
C LEU A 419 18.92 20.05 10.30
N ILE A 420 18.44 21.25 9.96
CA ILE A 420 17.55 21.43 8.80
C ILE A 420 18.27 21.07 7.50
N TYR A 421 19.52 21.50 7.33
CA TYR A 421 20.36 21.13 6.18
C TYR A 421 20.49 19.60 6.03
N THR A 422 20.82 18.91 7.11
CA THR A 422 21.09 17.47 7.12
C THR A 422 19.80 16.70 6.85
N TRP A 423 18.69 17.08 7.48
CA TRP A 423 17.38 16.51 7.22
C TRP A 423 16.98 16.62 5.74
N ILE A 424 17.10 17.82 5.14
CA ILE A 424 16.79 17.99 3.71
C ILE A 424 17.73 17.15 2.85
N SER A 425 19.03 17.14 3.18
CA SER A 425 20.04 16.32 2.48
C SER A 425 19.76 14.82 2.56
N GLN A 426 19.10 14.36 3.63
CA GLN A 426 18.68 12.97 3.84
C GLN A 426 17.33 12.63 3.20
N GLY A 427 16.79 13.53 2.36
CA GLY A 427 15.54 13.32 1.64
C GLY A 427 14.32 13.92 2.33
N ALA A 428 14.53 14.80 3.32
CA ALA A 428 13.48 15.52 4.03
C ALA A 428 12.39 14.59 4.57
N LEU A 429 12.77 13.45 5.17
CA LEU A 429 11.86 12.39 5.58
C LEU A 429 10.97 12.81 6.76
N ASN A 430 9.73 12.31 6.83
CA ASN A 430 8.87 12.32 8.02
C ASN A 430 9.24 11.16 8.97
N ASN A 431 10.52 11.03 9.28
CA ASN A 431 11.05 9.98 10.11
C ASN A 431 10.99 10.36 11.59
N HIS A 432 10.97 9.34 12.44
CA HIS A 432 11.19 9.46 13.87
C HIS A 432 12.02 8.26 14.34
N CYS A 433 12.57 8.38 15.53
CA CYS A 433 13.11 7.24 16.26
C CYS A 433 12.54 7.18 17.67
N GLU A 434 12.54 5.98 18.21
CA GLU A 434 12.28 5.68 19.60
C GLU A 434 13.59 5.25 20.24
N GLN A 435 14.10 6.04 21.20
CA GLN A 435 15.20 5.56 22.03
C GLN A 435 14.72 4.33 22.82
N MET A 436 15.08 3.14 22.32
CA MET A 436 14.76 1.85 22.95
C MET A 436 15.35 1.72 24.35
N ASP A 437 16.48 2.39 24.60
CA ASP A 437 17.00 2.68 25.92
C ASP A 437 16.96 4.20 26.08
N CYS A 438 15.86 4.73 26.59
CA CYS A 438 15.88 6.04 27.21
C CYS A 438 16.72 5.91 28.49
N ASP A 439 18.05 5.95 28.33
CA ASP A 439 18.98 5.98 29.46
C ASP A 439 18.85 7.33 30.14
N SER A 440 17.82 7.41 30.96
CA SER A 440 17.54 8.54 31.82
C SER A 440 18.30 8.41 33.13
N THR A 441 19.33 7.54 33.21
CA THR A 441 20.18 7.39 34.39
C THR A 441 21.49 8.13 34.19
N ASN A 442 21.89 8.97 35.17
CA ASN A 442 23.08 9.84 35.08
C ASN A 442 22.95 10.95 34.03
N VAL A 443 21.80 11.62 34.00
CA VAL A 443 21.52 12.66 33.01
C VAL A 443 22.52 13.82 33.11
N SER A 444 23.10 14.21 31.99
CA SER A 444 23.93 15.41 31.84
C SER A 444 23.11 16.62 31.43
N PHE A 445 23.28 17.72 32.15
CA PHE A 445 22.66 18.97 31.77
C PHE A 445 23.14 19.45 30.39
N SER A 446 24.45 19.42 30.15
CA SER A 446 25.02 19.96 28.91
C SER A 446 24.76 19.08 27.69
N GLN A 447 24.72 17.76 27.85
CA GLN A 447 24.59 16.82 26.74
C GLN A 447 23.13 16.44 26.42
N GLU A 448 22.23 16.45 27.39
CA GLU A 448 20.89 15.88 27.20
C GLU A 448 19.79 16.90 27.51
N VAL A 449 19.86 17.59 28.65
CA VAL A 449 18.80 18.55 29.03
C VAL A 449 18.83 19.81 28.18
N PHE A 450 20.00 20.42 28.01
CA PHE A 450 20.11 21.71 27.34
C PHE A 450 19.75 21.64 25.85
N PRO A 451 20.12 20.60 25.07
CA PRO A 451 19.63 20.45 23.70
C PRO A 451 18.11 20.41 23.58
N ILE A 452 17.41 19.70 24.47
CA ILE A 452 15.94 19.66 24.50
C ILE A 452 15.39 21.08 24.76
N ILE A 453 15.93 21.80 25.74
CA ILE A 453 15.51 23.18 26.03
C ILE A 453 15.81 24.11 24.86
N GLN A 454 16.98 23.96 24.24
CA GLN A 454 17.43 24.79 23.13
C GLN A 454 16.49 24.69 21.94
N ASN A 455 16.13 23.47 21.55
CA ASN A 455 15.34 23.22 20.35
C ASN A 455 13.84 23.43 20.57
N SER A 456 13.33 23.10 21.75
CA SER A 456 11.89 23.08 22.01
C SER A 456 11.36 24.30 22.78
N CYS A 457 12.23 25.11 23.39
CA CYS A 457 11.80 26.17 24.31
C CYS A 457 12.34 27.57 23.97
N LEU A 458 13.57 27.68 23.47
CA LEU A 458 14.24 28.99 23.40
C LEU A 458 13.66 29.95 22.37
N GLY A 459 12.90 29.49 21.37
CA GLY A 459 12.25 30.41 20.43
C GLY A 459 11.25 31.37 21.11
N CYS A 460 10.58 30.93 22.18
CA CYS A 460 9.70 31.78 22.99
C CYS A 460 10.30 32.21 24.35
N HIS A 461 11.17 31.38 24.93
CA HIS A 461 11.72 31.57 26.28
C HIS A 461 13.15 32.11 26.27
N SER A 462 13.46 33.05 25.37
CA SER A 462 14.75 33.72 25.27
C SER A 462 14.62 35.22 24.97
N GLY A 463 15.75 35.89 24.71
CA GLY A 463 15.77 37.30 24.28
C GLY A 463 15.42 38.32 25.36
N ALA A 464 15.15 39.56 24.93
CA ALA A 464 14.89 40.68 25.83
C ALA A 464 13.50 40.64 26.50
N ASN A 465 12.52 39.99 25.85
CA ASN A 465 11.13 39.90 26.31
C ASN A 465 10.63 38.44 26.23
N PRO A 466 11.14 37.52 27.07
CA PRO A 466 10.73 36.13 27.02
C PRO A 466 9.27 35.95 27.43
N ASN A 467 8.57 35.00 26.79
CA ASN A 467 7.17 34.71 27.09
C ASN A 467 6.98 34.34 28.57
N GLY A 468 5.94 34.91 29.18
CA GLY A 468 5.67 34.75 30.62
C GLY A 468 6.74 35.34 31.55
N GLY A 469 7.70 36.12 31.03
CA GLY A 469 8.85 36.61 31.80
C GLY A 469 9.86 35.50 32.15
N ILE A 470 9.77 34.34 31.48
CA ILE A 470 10.57 33.14 31.76
C ILE A 470 11.63 32.99 30.68
N SER A 471 12.87 33.35 31.02
CA SER A 471 14.05 33.03 30.19
C SER A 471 14.58 31.65 30.56
N LEU A 472 15.02 30.86 29.58
CA LEU A 472 15.61 29.51 29.75
C LEU A 472 17.02 29.40 29.13
N THR A 473 17.68 30.52 28.87
CA THR A 473 18.95 30.58 28.12
C THR A 473 20.18 30.04 28.85
N ASN A 474 20.10 29.76 30.15
CA ASN A 474 21.22 29.23 30.92
C ASN A 474 20.77 28.32 32.07
N TYR A 475 21.73 27.57 32.61
CA TYR A 475 21.51 26.60 33.69
C TYR A 475 20.73 27.18 34.89
N GLN A 476 21.10 28.37 35.38
CA GLN A 476 20.46 28.94 36.58
C GLN A 476 18.99 29.27 36.32
N GLN A 477 18.71 29.81 35.12
CA GLN A 477 17.35 30.09 34.69
C GLN A 477 16.53 28.80 34.53
N ILE A 478 17.04 27.78 33.86
CA ILE A 478 16.35 26.49 33.70
C ILE A 478 16.09 25.85 35.08
N LYS A 479 17.11 25.84 35.95
CA LYS A 479 17.02 25.32 37.32
C LYS A 479 15.93 25.99 38.14
N ASN A 480 15.78 27.31 38.04
CA ASN A 480 14.76 28.04 38.81
C ASN A 480 13.34 27.54 38.47
N GLN A 481 13.06 27.31 37.19
CA GLN A 481 11.76 26.84 36.70
C GLN A 481 11.56 25.34 36.98
N ALA A 482 12.63 24.56 36.87
CA ALA A 482 12.64 23.14 37.19
C ALA A 482 12.44 22.84 38.70
N SER A 483 12.82 23.79 39.57
CA SER A 483 12.62 23.69 41.03
C SER A 483 11.17 23.91 41.47
N ILE A 484 10.28 24.35 40.57
CA ILE A 484 8.88 24.64 40.89
C ILE A 484 8.05 23.35 40.69
N SER A 485 7.30 22.96 41.72
CA SER A 485 6.46 21.75 41.70
C SER A 485 5.43 21.77 40.55
N PRO A 486 5.19 20.62 39.88
CA PRO A 486 4.11 20.49 38.91
C PRO A 486 2.75 20.94 39.47
N GLY A 487 1.94 21.59 38.65
CA GLY A 487 0.68 22.22 39.03
C GLY A 487 0.82 23.66 39.58
N SER A 488 2.05 24.13 39.80
CA SER A 488 2.33 25.52 40.17
C SER A 488 2.77 26.34 38.95
N SER A 489 2.31 27.59 38.87
CA SER A 489 2.66 28.51 37.78
C SER A 489 4.18 28.66 37.63
N GLY A 490 4.68 28.55 36.40
CA GLY A 490 6.11 28.62 36.08
C GLY A 490 6.87 27.30 36.20
N SER A 491 6.24 26.19 36.60
CA SER A 491 6.88 24.86 36.63
C SER A 491 7.28 24.38 35.23
N LEU A 492 8.58 24.08 35.04
CA LEU A 492 9.07 23.43 33.82
C LEU A 492 8.44 22.05 33.65
N LEU A 493 8.58 21.17 34.66
CA LEU A 493 8.07 19.81 34.60
C LEU A 493 6.53 19.80 34.46
N GLY A 494 5.83 20.69 35.16
CA GLY A 494 4.38 20.85 35.01
C GLY A 494 3.96 21.29 33.61
N ALA A 495 4.70 22.22 32.99
CA ALA A 495 4.39 22.73 31.65
C ALA A 495 4.62 21.68 30.55
N ILE A 496 5.70 20.89 30.61
CA ILE A 496 6.01 19.86 29.60
C ILE A 496 5.19 18.57 29.80
N THR A 497 4.70 18.31 31.02
CA THR A 497 3.80 17.17 31.30
C THR A 497 2.32 17.49 31.09
N TRP A 498 1.99 18.76 30.82
CA TRP A 498 0.62 19.27 30.72
C TRP A 498 -0.18 19.06 32.01
N ALA A 499 0.45 19.32 33.16
CA ALA A 499 -0.18 19.21 34.46
C ALA A 499 -1.25 20.29 34.66
N THR A 500 -2.36 19.92 35.30
CA THR A 500 -3.43 20.85 35.69
C THR A 500 -2.87 22.02 36.50
N GLY A 501 -3.11 23.25 36.05
CA GLY A 501 -2.59 24.47 36.68
C GLY A 501 -1.36 25.08 35.99
N ASN A 502 -0.80 24.40 34.97
CA ASN A 502 0.24 24.90 34.09
C ASN A 502 -0.32 25.19 32.68
N SER A 503 0.37 26.07 31.94
CA SER A 503 0.16 26.19 30.50
C SER A 503 0.86 25.02 29.79
N ASN A 504 0.18 24.41 28.83
CA ASN A 504 0.76 23.34 28.01
C ASN A 504 1.89 23.90 27.16
N MET A 505 3.07 23.29 27.26
CA MET A 505 4.24 23.61 26.45
C MET A 505 4.74 22.35 25.74
N PRO A 506 5.22 22.46 24.48
CA PRO A 506 5.29 23.67 23.65
C PRO A 506 3.89 24.18 23.26
N GLN A 507 3.75 25.50 23.12
CA GLN A 507 2.48 26.10 22.68
C GLN A 507 2.21 25.74 21.22
N ASN A 508 0.97 25.35 20.90
CA ASN A 508 0.54 24.98 19.55
C ASN A 508 1.32 23.82 18.90
N GLY A 509 2.02 23.03 19.71
CA GLY A 509 2.79 21.86 19.27
C GLY A 509 2.32 20.58 19.97
N ASN A 510 2.92 19.46 19.55
CA ASN A 510 2.74 18.19 20.24
C ASN A 510 3.46 18.24 21.59
N LYS A 511 2.94 17.48 22.55
CA LYS A 511 3.63 17.25 23.81
C LYS A 511 5.02 16.64 23.53
N LEU A 512 6.03 17.03 24.32
CA LEU A 512 7.35 16.40 24.26
C LEU A 512 7.21 14.87 24.37
N SER A 513 8.16 14.15 23.77
CA SER A 513 8.22 12.70 23.88
C SER A 513 8.32 12.27 25.35
N ASP A 514 7.82 11.07 25.66
CA ASP A 514 7.92 10.54 27.03
C ASP A 514 9.39 10.39 27.47
N CYS A 515 10.32 10.17 26.53
CA CYS A 515 11.76 10.11 26.83
C CYS A 515 12.33 11.50 27.16
N ASP A 516 12.05 12.55 26.38
CA ASP A 516 12.53 13.91 26.69
C ASP A 516 12.02 14.40 28.05
N ILE A 517 10.75 14.09 28.34
CA ILE A 517 10.16 14.35 29.65
C ILE A 517 10.86 13.51 30.72
N GLY A 518 11.20 12.25 30.43
CA GLY A 518 11.99 11.37 31.27
C GLY A 518 13.37 11.92 31.62
N ILE A 519 14.12 12.39 30.63
CA ILE A 519 15.43 13.03 30.79
C ILE A 519 15.33 14.24 31.72
N ILE A 520 14.39 15.16 31.44
CA ILE A 520 14.20 16.36 32.27
C ILE A 520 13.75 15.99 33.69
N ARG A 521 12.84 15.01 33.84
CA ARG A 521 12.36 14.54 35.14
C ARG A 521 13.50 13.95 35.97
N ASN A 522 14.31 13.06 35.39
CA ASN A 522 15.37 12.39 36.11
C ASN A 522 16.49 13.36 36.47
N TRP A 523 16.83 14.30 35.59
CA TRP A 523 17.73 15.41 35.94
C TRP A 523 17.20 16.23 37.14
N ILE A 524 15.90 16.49 37.22
CA ILE A 524 15.27 17.15 38.38
C ILE A 524 15.41 16.29 39.66
N GLU A 525 15.12 14.99 39.55
CA GLU A 525 15.18 14.03 40.66
C GLU A 525 16.61 13.82 41.18
N GLU A 526 17.61 13.88 40.31
CA GLU A 526 19.05 13.83 40.63
C GLU A 526 19.58 15.14 41.27
N GLY A 527 18.71 16.14 41.47
CA GLY A 527 19.07 17.42 42.10
C GLY A 527 19.61 18.46 41.13
N MET A 528 19.33 18.30 39.84
CA MET A 528 19.68 19.21 38.75
C MET A 528 21.19 19.48 38.67
N PRO A 529 22.06 18.46 38.49
CA PRO A 529 23.50 18.69 38.33
C PRO A 529 23.80 19.59 37.12
N ASN A 530 24.87 20.40 37.20
CA ASN A 530 25.36 21.21 36.07
C ASN A 530 26.63 20.54 35.49
N ASN A 531 26.42 19.42 34.81
CA ASN A 531 27.46 18.47 34.39
C ASN A 531 27.61 18.36 32.87
#